data_AF-A0A545VUF1-F1
#
_entry.id   AF-A0A545VUF1-F1
#
_cell.length_a   1.000
_cell.length_b   1.000
_cell.length_c   1.000
_cell.angle_alpha   90.00
_cell.angle_beta   90.00
_cell.angle_gamma   90.00
#
_symmetry.space_group_name_H-M   'P 1'
#
loop_
_entity.id
_entity.type
_entity.pdbx_description
1 polymer ?
#
loop_
_entity_poly.entity_id
_entity_poly.type
_entity_poly.pdbx_seq_one_letter_code
_entity_poly.pdbx_strand_id
1 'polypeptide(L)'
;MSPVGTSRAYNEPDLFNYFRTYVAPEIAGAFDQEYWLGNLLRQAQSEPVVWHTCNAIAAAHKMDRIGICDKASLVGEQKSLSLQPYEQYHAAIQHMKHIVPQPDLSLEQKRNVALVSLLFTIFAFMRGDLEDCNAHTMASWSLVDTWKLWEQTRLYRPRDRHSVHPADSLIYLCVRIETIGNHIRQPSHKYEYGWTGCSLKLRDDPFISVTEAYFEMELICNAATDITVRPGPKSVKFTPSEIAGAEDLRGRYRARLTKWQGKFGSLQPSCGEDDKLALAILELRAAMMRTIVFTEDALAVSELCWDSCTAEFARMIGMAKDILAMRYAATGQNANAPPARKPSHRSRRRTLAIGPMVNETLYLIVRLCRDPVVRRRALALLAHDFHLSPGIDTLLYIHMGDAIRAEEEREWDTKQQQQQQQQQLEGKGIVGSSSPCGCSRRQTRICDGHRVCSSCLDCPTRNSAVLCVKTVECVNRDGAWRRIPLHYGSYNPELTPLFEI
;
A
#
# COMPACT_ATOMS: atom_id res chain seq x y z
N MET A 1 16.13 -6.71 28.11
CA MET A 1 17.41 -6.10 28.54
C MET A 1 18.04 -5.45 27.31
N SER A 2 18.73 -4.30 27.45
CA SER A 2 19.43 -3.68 26.32
C SER A 2 20.60 -4.54 25.84
N PRO A 3 21.01 -4.46 24.56
CA PRO A 3 22.17 -5.16 24.02
C PRO A 3 23.47 -4.80 24.75
N VAL A 4 24.46 -5.70 24.65
CA VAL A 4 25.81 -5.44 25.16
C VAL A 4 26.46 -4.33 24.32
N GLY A 5 26.96 -3.28 24.98
CA GLY A 5 27.64 -2.15 24.31
C GLY A 5 26.79 -0.89 24.09
N THR A 6 25.49 -0.89 24.44
CA THR A 6 24.65 0.32 24.44
C THR A 6 24.70 1.00 25.80
N SER A 7 24.91 2.33 25.84
CA SER A 7 24.78 3.11 27.08
C SER A 7 23.32 3.07 27.55
N ARG A 8 23.06 2.69 28.81
CA ARG A 8 21.71 2.67 29.39
C ARG A 8 21.17 4.09 29.54
N ALA A 9 20.60 4.65 28.48
CA ALA A 9 19.66 5.75 28.65
C ALA A 9 18.41 5.21 29.37
N TYR A 10 17.92 5.94 30.37
CA TYR A 10 16.89 5.49 31.32
C TYR A 10 15.56 5.03 30.68
N ASN A 11 15.34 5.27 29.38
CA ASN A 11 14.06 5.03 28.69
C ASN A 11 14.12 3.98 27.55
N GLU A 12 15.30 3.45 27.18
CA GLU A 12 15.40 2.52 26.04
C GLU A 12 14.72 1.16 26.25
N PRO A 13 14.83 0.49 27.42
CA PRO A 13 14.13 -0.76 27.66
C PRO A 13 12.61 -0.61 27.58
N ASP A 14 12.07 0.55 28.02
CA ASP A 14 10.64 0.84 27.97
C ASP A 14 10.16 1.10 26.55
N LEU A 15 10.96 1.80 25.73
CA LEU A 15 10.69 1.96 24.30
C LEU A 15 10.69 0.62 23.58
N PHE A 16 11.66 -0.25 23.86
CA PHE A 16 11.70 -1.57 23.25
C PHE A 16 10.53 -2.46 23.70
N ASN A 17 10.16 -2.39 24.98
CA ASN A 17 8.97 -3.09 25.47
C ASN A 17 7.69 -2.57 24.80
N TYR A 18 7.61 -1.26 24.57
CA TYR A 18 6.53 -0.65 23.79
C TYR A 18 6.54 -1.13 22.33
N PHE A 19 7.70 -1.21 21.68
CA PHE A 19 7.86 -1.77 20.34
C PHE A 19 7.27 -3.18 20.26
N ARG A 20 7.72 -4.06 21.15
CA ARG A 20 7.27 -5.46 21.22
C ARG A 20 5.76 -5.58 21.46
N THR A 21 5.20 -4.73 22.30
CA THR A 21 3.80 -4.86 22.75
C THR A 21 2.82 -4.28 21.73
N TYR A 22 3.18 -3.17 21.07
CA TYR A 22 2.25 -2.41 20.25
C TYR A 22 2.68 -2.28 18.79
N VAL A 23 3.97 -2.07 18.52
CA VAL A 23 4.43 -1.75 17.16
C VAL A 23 4.63 -3.01 16.33
N ALA A 24 5.35 -4.00 16.85
CA ALA A 24 5.64 -5.23 16.10
C ALA A 24 4.38 -6.02 15.70
N PRO A 25 3.37 -6.22 16.58
CA PRO A 25 2.12 -6.87 16.18
C PRO A 25 1.34 -6.10 15.11
N GLU A 26 1.39 -4.77 15.18
CA GLU A 26 0.69 -3.88 14.27
C GLU A 26 1.31 -3.90 12.86
N ILE A 27 2.65 -3.92 12.77
CA ILE A 27 3.37 -4.08 11.50
C ILE A 27 3.09 -5.44 10.87
N ALA A 28 3.15 -6.52 11.68
CA ALA A 28 2.93 -7.88 11.22
C ALA A 28 1.52 -8.09 10.64
N GLY A 29 0.49 -7.52 11.30
CA GLY A 29 -0.89 -7.63 10.84
C GLY A 29 -1.39 -9.07 10.86
N ALA A 30 -1.84 -9.61 9.72
CA ALA A 30 -2.33 -10.99 9.64
C ALA A 30 -1.25 -12.01 9.22
N PHE A 31 -0.04 -11.56 8.90
CA PHE A 31 0.99 -12.39 8.28
C PHE A 31 2.35 -12.19 8.95
N ASP A 32 3.32 -13.08 8.67
CA ASP A 32 4.73 -12.94 9.09
C ASP A 32 4.95 -12.72 10.61
N GLN A 33 3.99 -13.15 11.43
CA GLN A 33 3.98 -12.96 12.89
C GLN A 33 5.23 -13.55 13.55
N GLU A 34 5.68 -14.73 13.09
CA GLU A 34 6.88 -15.39 13.60
C GLU A 34 8.13 -14.50 13.49
N TYR A 35 8.28 -13.80 12.36
CA TYR A 35 9.42 -12.93 12.16
C TYR A 35 9.35 -11.69 13.05
N TRP A 36 8.24 -10.95 13.00
CA TRP A 36 8.09 -9.68 13.71
C TRP A 36 8.02 -9.84 15.24
N LEU A 37 7.34 -10.87 15.73
CA LEU A 37 7.16 -11.10 17.17
C LEU A 37 8.23 -12.00 17.80
N GLY A 38 9.04 -12.67 16.98
CA GLY A 38 10.08 -13.59 17.44
C GLY A 38 11.47 -13.20 16.95
N ASN A 39 11.71 -13.33 15.65
CA ASN A 39 13.06 -13.27 15.09
C ASN A 39 13.65 -11.85 15.15
N LEU A 40 12.88 -10.84 14.72
CA LEU A 40 13.30 -9.44 14.78
C LEU A 40 13.60 -9.00 16.22
N LEU A 41 12.76 -9.42 17.18
CA LEU A 41 12.95 -9.04 18.58
C LEU A 41 14.22 -9.65 19.19
N ARG A 42 14.51 -10.92 18.86
CA ARG A 42 15.77 -11.58 19.25
C ARG A 42 16.98 -10.89 18.61
N GLN A 43 16.88 -10.58 17.32
CA GLN A 43 17.92 -9.89 16.57
C GLN A 43 18.17 -8.47 17.13
N ALA A 44 17.13 -7.75 17.53
CA ALA A 44 17.26 -6.45 18.18
C ALA A 44 17.97 -6.54 19.54
N GLN A 45 17.88 -7.67 20.25
CA GLN A 45 18.60 -7.86 21.52
C GLN A 45 20.09 -8.19 21.32
N SER A 46 20.47 -8.77 20.19
CA SER A 46 21.87 -9.08 19.86
C SER A 46 22.57 -7.95 19.11
N GLU A 47 21.84 -7.15 18.33
CA GLU A 47 22.40 -6.17 17.39
C GLU A 47 22.02 -4.73 17.79
N PRO A 48 22.96 -3.90 18.30
CA PRO A 48 22.68 -2.52 18.72
C PRO A 48 22.04 -1.65 17.63
N VAL A 49 22.43 -1.85 16.36
CA VAL A 49 21.86 -1.10 15.24
C VAL A 49 20.36 -1.38 15.06
N VAL A 50 19.95 -2.64 15.22
CA VAL A 50 18.55 -3.06 15.09
C VAL A 50 17.76 -2.60 16.32
N TRP A 51 18.35 -2.67 17.52
CA TRP A 51 17.78 -2.14 18.76
C TRP A 51 17.38 -0.66 18.64
N HIS A 52 18.35 0.19 18.30
CA HIS A 52 18.14 1.63 18.20
C HIS A 52 17.12 1.97 17.10
N THR A 53 17.11 1.21 16.01
CA THR A 53 16.13 1.38 14.94
C THR A 53 14.70 1.05 15.41
N CYS A 54 14.52 -0.07 16.12
CA CYS A 54 13.22 -0.43 16.70
C CYS A 54 12.75 0.62 17.71
N ASN A 55 13.66 1.13 18.55
CA ASN A 55 13.34 2.18 19.52
C ASN A 55 12.99 3.52 18.86
N ALA A 56 13.61 3.87 17.74
CA ALA A 56 13.26 5.06 16.97
C ALA A 56 11.81 4.98 16.45
N ILE A 57 11.44 3.84 15.88
CA ILE A 57 10.06 3.56 15.43
C ILE A 57 9.10 3.58 16.61
N ALA A 58 9.46 2.95 17.74
CA ALA A 58 8.65 2.92 18.95
C ALA A 58 8.38 4.30 19.51
N ALA A 59 9.42 5.14 19.61
CA ALA A 59 9.29 6.51 20.08
C ALA A 59 8.42 7.34 19.12
N ALA A 60 8.62 7.22 17.80
CA ALA A 60 7.79 7.90 16.80
C ALA A 60 6.32 7.46 16.88
N HIS A 61 6.09 6.16 17.03
CA HIS A 61 4.75 5.60 17.17
C HIS A 61 4.07 6.12 18.43
N LYS A 62 4.77 6.07 19.57
CA LYS A 62 4.27 6.57 20.85
C LYS A 62 3.96 8.07 20.79
N MET A 63 4.80 8.86 20.12
CA MET A 63 4.60 10.28 19.91
C MET A 63 3.34 10.58 19.09
N ASP A 64 3.11 9.84 17.99
CA ASP A 64 1.88 9.95 17.19
C ASP A 64 0.64 9.57 18.01
N ARG A 65 0.71 8.50 18.80
CA ARG A 65 -0.41 8.04 19.65
C ARG A 65 -0.80 9.03 20.76
N ILE A 66 0.14 9.83 21.24
CA ILE A 66 -0.09 10.88 22.26
C ILE A 66 -0.53 12.21 21.60
N GLY A 67 -0.37 12.35 20.29
CA GLY A 67 -0.75 13.57 19.56
C GLY A 67 0.23 14.72 19.77
N ILE A 68 1.50 14.43 20.10
CA ILE A 68 2.57 15.42 20.19
C ILE A 68 2.93 15.82 18.74
N CYS A 69 2.24 16.83 18.23
CA CYS A 69 2.47 17.38 16.88
C CYS A 69 3.10 18.78 16.92
N ASP A 70 3.00 19.51 18.04
CA ASP A 70 3.45 20.89 18.11
C ASP A 70 4.53 21.07 19.18
N LYS A 71 5.73 21.47 18.75
CA LYS A 71 6.91 21.61 19.63
C LYS A 71 6.78 22.80 20.59
N ALA A 72 5.92 23.78 20.24
CA ALA A 72 5.81 25.05 20.94
C ALA A 72 5.15 24.97 22.34
N SER A 73 4.48 23.86 22.67
CA SER A 73 3.73 23.71 23.93
C SER A 73 4.24 22.59 24.85
N LEU A 74 5.38 21.96 24.54
CA LEU A 74 5.88 20.79 25.27
C LEU A 74 6.65 21.17 26.54
N VAL A 75 6.31 20.53 27.67
CA VAL A 75 6.95 20.75 28.97
C VAL A 75 7.67 19.46 29.43
N GLY A 76 8.88 19.60 29.99
CA GLY A 76 9.59 18.53 30.69
C GLY A 76 9.75 17.22 29.89
N GLU A 77 9.16 16.14 30.41
CA GLU A 77 9.21 14.77 29.86
C GLU A 77 8.69 14.68 28.41
N GLN A 78 7.73 15.52 28.01
CA GLN A 78 7.21 15.53 26.63
C GLN A 78 8.25 16.03 25.63
N LYS A 79 9.10 16.97 26.04
CA LYS A 79 10.20 17.47 25.21
C LYS A 79 11.27 16.40 25.03
N SER A 80 11.60 15.65 26.08
CA SER A 80 12.51 14.49 25.99
C SER A 80 11.96 13.43 25.04
N LEU A 81 10.69 13.03 25.18
CA LEU A 81 10.04 12.08 24.27
C LEU A 81 10.02 12.55 22.81
N SER A 82 9.90 13.86 22.56
CA SER A 82 9.90 14.41 21.19
C SER A 82 11.26 14.31 20.48
N LEU A 83 12.36 14.19 21.22
CA LEU A 83 13.72 14.05 20.68
C LEU A 83 14.14 12.58 20.52
N GLN A 84 13.62 11.69 21.37
CA GLN A 84 13.95 10.26 21.36
C GLN A 84 13.91 9.58 19.99
N PRO A 85 12.91 9.81 19.10
CA PRO A 85 12.92 9.22 17.77
C PRO A 85 14.20 9.53 16.99
N TYR A 86 14.68 10.77 17.07
CA TYR A 86 15.86 11.25 16.35
C TYR A 86 17.17 10.81 17.03
N GLU A 87 17.21 10.79 18.37
CA GLU A 87 18.38 10.31 19.13
C GLU A 87 18.64 8.83 18.81
N GLN A 88 17.60 8.00 18.82
CA GLN A 88 17.68 6.58 18.51
C GLN A 88 18.03 6.35 17.03
N TYR A 89 17.40 7.10 16.12
CA TYR A 89 17.75 7.08 14.70
C TYR A 89 19.23 7.44 14.47
N HIS A 90 19.72 8.49 15.12
CA HIS A 90 21.12 8.92 15.03
C HIS A 90 22.06 7.85 15.60
N ALA A 91 21.75 7.26 16.75
CA ALA A 91 22.55 6.17 17.33
C ALA A 91 22.65 4.98 16.37
N ALA A 92 21.54 4.57 15.74
CA ALA A 92 21.54 3.53 14.72
C ALA A 92 22.44 3.89 13.51
N ILE A 93 22.39 5.13 13.02
CA ILE A 93 23.30 5.60 11.95
C ILE A 93 24.76 5.52 12.38
N GLN A 94 25.10 5.90 13.62
CA GLN A 94 26.49 5.82 14.11
C GLN A 94 26.98 4.37 14.11
N HIS A 95 26.16 3.42 14.58
CA HIS A 95 26.50 2.00 14.47
C HIS A 95 26.70 1.55 13.03
N MET A 96 25.81 1.94 12.10
CA MET A 96 25.99 1.61 10.68
C MET A 96 27.27 2.20 10.09
N LYS A 97 27.64 3.43 10.45
CA LYS A 97 28.88 4.07 10.00
C LYS A 97 30.14 3.31 10.43
N HIS A 98 30.07 2.54 11.52
CA HIS A 98 31.17 1.68 11.94
C HIS A 98 31.17 0.31 11.26
N ILE A 99 30.00 -0.18 10.83
CA ILE A 99 29.84 -1.47 10.16
C ILE A 99 30.18 -1.35 8.66
N VAL A 100 29.52 -0.44 7.95
CA VAL A 100 29.57 -0.35 6.47
C VAL A 100 30.98 -0.24 5.87
N PRO A 101 31.95 0.49 6.46
CA PRO A 101 33.30 0.59 5.90
C PRO A 101 34.16 -0.68 6.03
N GLN A 102 33.70 -1.69 6.77
CA GLN A 102 34.48 -2.92 6.97
C GLN A 102 34.58 -3.70 5.64
N PRO A 103 35.78 -4.17 5.27
CA PRO A 103 36.00 -4.79 3.95
C PRO A 103 35.25 -6.12 3.79
N ASP A 104 35.12 -6.90 4.86
CA ASP A 104 34.57 -8.26 4.83
C ASP A 104 33.35 -8.39 5.75
N LEU A 105 32.24 -7.77 5.36
CA LEU A 105 30.98 -7.94 6.09
C LEU A 105 30.45 -9.38 5.98
N SER A 106 30.13 -9.96 7.13
CA SER A 106 29.45 -11.25 7.20
C SER A 106 28.07 -11.16 6.55
N LEU A 107 27.52 -12.31 6.15
CA LEU A 107 26.19 -12.38 5.54
C LEU A 107 25.10 -11.82 6.46
N GLU A 108 25.23 -12.08 7.76
CA GLU A 108 24.34 -11.56 8.78
C GLU A 108 24.45 -10.04 8.91
N GLN A 109 25.65 -9.48 8.93
CA GLN A 109 25.84 -8.02 8.96
C GLN A 109 25.24 -7.35 7.72
N LYS A 110 25.45 -7.92 6.52
CA LYS A 110 24.83 -7.45 5.28
C LYS A 110 23.30 -7.45 5.38
N ARG A 111 22.71 -8.54 5.88
CA ARG A 111 21.27 -8.64 6.12
C ARG A 111 20.79 -7.59 7.13
N ASN A 112 21.54 -7.36 8.21
CA ASN A 112 21.19 -6.38 9.25
C ASN A 112 21.18 -4.95 8.70
N VAL A 113 22.17 -4.59 7.87
CA VAL A 113 22.24 -3.27 7.23
C VAL A 113 21.07 -3.06 6.28
N ALA A 114 20.72 -4.06 5.45
CA ALA A 114 19.56 -3.99 4.57
C ALA A 114 18.23 -3.89 5.36
N LEU A 115 18.09 -4.67 6.43
CA LEU A 115 16.92 -4.62 7.32
C LEU A 115 16.76 -3.24 7.96
N VAL A 116 17.85 -2.68 8.50
CA VAL A 116 17.82 -1.35 9.14
C VAL A 116 17.42 -0.28 8.13
N SER A 117 17.92 -0.35 6.88
CA SER A 117 17.49 0.54 5.81
C SER A 117 15.98 0.45 5.55
N LEU A 118 15.39 -0.75 5.53
CA LEU A 118 13.93 -0.91 5.38
C LEU A 118 13.15 -0.39 6.59
N LEU A 119 13.65 -0.63 7.80
CA LEU A 119 13.04 -0.10 9.02
C LEU A 119 13.12 1.44 9.06
N PHE A 120 14.17 2.03 8.50
CA PHE A 120 14.27 3.49 8.30
C PHE A 120 13.27 4.02 7.28
N THR A 121 12.93 3.25 6.25
CA THR A 121 11.80 3.58 5.37
C THR A 121 10.51 3.69 6.16
N ILE A 122 10.22 2.72 7.04
CA ILE A 122 9.02 2.72 7.91
C ILE A 122 9.03 3.95 8.84
N PHE A 123 10.17 4.22 9.47
CA PHE A 123 10.36 5.39 10.32
C PHE A 123 10.12 6.72 9.56
N ALA A 124 10.66 6.86 8.35
CA ALA A 124 10.47 8.03 7.50
C ALA A 124 9.00 8.18 7.06
N PHE A 125 8.36 7.08 6.68
CA PHE A 125 6.95 7.04 6.32
C PHE A 125 6.05 7.53 7.46
N MET A 126 6.30 7.11 8.70
CA MET A 126 5.57 7.58 9.89
C MET A 126 5.70 9.08 10.14
N ARG A 127 6.88 9.65 9.85
CA ARG A 127 7.13 11.09 9.95
C ARG A 127 6.44 11.87 8.83
N GLY A 128 5.98 11.20 7.77
CA GLY A 128 5.51 11.83 6.54
C GLY A 128 6.64 12.43 5.71
N ASP A 129 7.87 11.92 5.89
CA ASP A 129 9.07 12.34 5.16
C ASP A 129 9.30 11.36 4.00
N LEU A 130 8.65 11.67 2.88
CA LEU A 130 8.63 10.76 1.73
C LEU A 130 9.91 10.82 0.89
N GLU A 131 10.72 11.87 1.04
CA GLU A 131 12.04 11.95 0.44
C GLU A 131 12.99 10.98 1.13
N ASP A 132 13.08 11.02 2.45
CA ASP A 132 13.83 10.03 3.24
C ASP A 132 13.30 8.61 2.99
N CYS A 133 11.97 8.44 2.95
CA CYS A 133 11.34 7.15 2.66
C CYS A 133 11.81 6.59 1.31
N ASN A 134 11.83 7.42 0.27
CA ASN A 134 12.30 7.00 -1.06
C ASN A 134 13.81 6.72 -1.07
N ALA A 135 14.62 7.55 -0.40
CA ALA A 135 16.06 7.34 -0.30
C ALA A 135 16.39 6.00 0.39
N HIS A 136 15.77 5.70 1.54
CA HIS A 136 15.95 4.43 2.25
C HIS A 136 15.41 3.23 1.47
N THR A 137 14.33 3.41 0.70
CA THR A 137 13.81 2.37 -0.21
C THR A 137 14.82 2.04 -1.29
N MET A 138 15.34 3.05 -2.01
CA MET A 138 16.33 2.86 -3.06
C MET A 138 17.63 2.25 -2.53
N ALA A 139 18.08 2.70 -1.35
CA ALA A 139 19.24 2.12 -0.68
C ALA A 139 19.02 0.64 -0.35
N SER A 140 17.86 0.29 0.22
CA SER A 140 17.53 -1.10 0.57
C SER A 140 17.58 -2.03 -0.64
N TRP A 141 17.04 -1.59 -1.77
CA TRP A 141 17.08 -2.37 -3.01
C TRP A 141 18.49 -2.51 -3.56
N SER A 142 19.26 -1.43 -3.58
CA SER A 142 20.66 -1.48 -4.02
C SER A 142 21.49 -2.45 -3.17
N LEU A 143 21.28 -2.47 -1.84
CA LEU A 143 21.96 -3.39 -0.93
C LEU A 143 21.55 -4.85 -1.18
N VAL A 144 20.25 -5.11 -1.36
CA VAL A 144 19.74 -6.45 -1.65
C VAL A 144 20.30 -6.99 -2.96
N ASP A 145 20.37 -6.16 -4.00
CA ASP A 145 20.88 -6.56 -5.31
C ASP A 145 22.40 -6.74 -5.29
N THR A 146 23.15 -5.74 -4.81
CA THR A 146 24.63 -5.75 -4.75
C THR A 146 25.16 -6.96 -3.97
N TRP A 147 24.50 -7.29 -2.85
CA TRP A 147 24.89 -8.42 -2.00
C TRP A 147 24.13 -9.71 -2.31
N LYS A 148 23.28 -9.70 -3.34
CA LYS A 148 22.44 -10.84 -3.76
C LYS A 148 21.71 -11.50 -2.60
N LEU A 149 21.16 -10.70 -1.68
CA LEU A 149 20.52 -11.23 -0.47
C LEU A 149 19.32 -12.13 -0.79
N TRP A 150 18.74 -11.99 -1.98
CA TRP A 150 17.69 -12.86 -2.50
C TRP A 150 18.15 -14.32 -2.72
N GLU A 151 19.44 -14.60 -2.89
CA GLU A 151 20.00 -15.97 -2.98
C GLU A 151 19.84 -16.75 -1.66
N GLN A 152 19.50 -16.08 -0.56
CA GLN A 152 19.24 -16.71 0.74
C GLN A 152 17.78 -17.09 0.94
N THR A 153 16.90 -16.70 0.03
CA THR A 153 15.47 -17.01 0.12
C THR A 153 15.22 -18.48 -0.19
N ARG A 154 14.01 -18.94 0.16
CA ARG A 154 13.51 -20.29 -0.17
C ARG A 154 13.68 -20.71 -1.64
N LEU A 155 13.85 -19.76 -2.57
CA LEU A 155 14.09 -20.04 -3.99
C LEU A 155 15.38 -20.81 -4.25
N TYR A 156 16.40 -20.64 -3.40
CA TYR A 156 17.75 -21.17 -3.62
C TYR A 156 18.24 -22.11 -2.52
N ARG A 157 17.42 -22.34 -1.47
CA ARG A 157 17.74 -23.26 -0.36
C ARG A 157 16.88 -24.53 -0.36
N PRO A 158 17.35 -25.61 0.28
CA PRO A 158 16.53 -26.79 0.58
C PRO A 158 15.29 -26.41 1.41
N ARG A 159 14.18 -27.12 1.19
CA ARG A 159 12.93 -26.87 1.92
C ARG A 159 13.08 -27.29 3.39
N ASP A 160 13.03 -26.32 4.29
CA ASP A 160 12.82 -26.54 5.71
C ASP A 160 11.31 -26.55 5.99
N ARG A 161 10.84 -27.49 6.80
CA ARG A 161 9.43 -27.66 7.14
C ARG A 161 8.97 -26.76 8.29
N HIS A 162 9.88 -26.08 8.98
CA HIS A 162 9.58 -25.57 10.32
C HIS A 162 9.41 -24.05 10.45
N SER A 163 9.86 -23.22 9.50
CA SER A 163 9.63 -21.75 9.59
C SER A 163 9.97 -20.97 8.31
N VAL A 164 9.43 -19.75 8.24
CA VAL A 164 9.85 -18.71 7.29
C VAL A 164 11.18 -18.10 7.77
N HIS A 165 12.19 -18.05 6.90
CA HIS A 165 13.52 -17.58 7.32
C HIS A 165 13.59 -16.04 7.30
N PRO A 166 14.39 -15.39 8.18
CA PRO A 166 14.58 -13.94 8.18
C PRO A 166 14.90 -13.31 6.82
N ALA A 167 15.60 -14.04 5.95
CA ALA A 167 15.90 -13.60 4.59
C ALA A 167 14.64 -13.52 3.71
N ASP A 168 13.69 -14.44 3.89
CA ASP A 168 12.41 -14.42 3.17
C ASP A 168 11.60 -13.17 3.58
N SER A 169 11.50 -12.89 4.89
CA SER A 169 10.81 -11.70 5.42
C SER A 169 11.47 -10.38 4.99
N LEU A 170 12.81 -10.34 4.92
CA LEU A 170 13.54 -9.17 4.41
C LEU A 170 13.16 -8.85 2.95
N ILE A 171 13.26 -9.85 2.08
CA ILE A 171 12.94 -9.69 0.65
C ILE A 171 11.46 -9.36 0.46
N TYR A 172 10.60 -10.03 1.23
CA TYR A 172 9.19 -9.73 1.26
C TYR A 172 8.93 -8.26 1.61
N LEU A 173 9.55 -7.74 2.67
CA LEU A 173 9.37 -6.35 3.10
C LEU A 173 9.83 -5.35 2.02
N CYS A 174 10.94 -5.64 1.32
CA CYS A 174 11.37 -4.84 0.17
C CYS A 174 10.28 -4.74 -0.90
N VAL A 175 9.73 -5.89 -1.30
CA VAL A 175 8.69 -6.00 -2.34
C VAL A 175 7.40 -5.33 -1.87
N ARG A 176 7.05 -5.47 -0.59
CA ARG A 176 5.83 -4.86 -0.03
C ARG A 176 5.90 -3.34 -0.03
N ILE A 177 7.02 -2.77 0.41
CA ILE A 177 7.27 -1.33 0.34
C ILE A 177 7.20 -0.84 -1.11
N GLU A 178 7.73 -1.63 -2.05
CA GLU A 178 7.62 -1.33 -3.48
C GLU A 178 6.17 -1.30 -3.96
N THR A 179 5.36 -2.30 -3.59
CA THR A 179 3.94 -2.37 -3.96
C THR A 179 3.15 -1.17 -3.43
N ILE A 180 3.34 -0.80 -2.16
CA ILE A 180 2.70 0.41 -1.58
C ILE A 180 3.15 1.65 -2.35
N GLY A 181 4.46 1.75 -2.58
CA GLY A 181 5.10 2.85 -3.30
C GLY A 181 4.71 2.93 -4.77
N ASN A 182 4.27 1.83 -5.38
CA ASN A 182 3.78 1.83 -6.75
C ASN A 182 2.64 2.85 -6.81
N HIS A 183 1.53 2.65 -6.09
CA HIS A 183 0.34 3.50 -6.16
C HIS A 183 0.58 5.02 -6.04
N ILE A 184 1.67 5.44 -5.38
CA ILE A 184 2.03 6.83 -5.10
C ILE A 184 3.02 7.44 -6.11
N ARG A 185 4.01 6.67 -6.58
CA ARG A 185 5.12 7.18 -7.40
C ARG A 185 4.77 7.29 -8.89
N GLN A 186 5.50 8.17 -9.59
CA GLN A 186 5.43 8.27 -11.05
C GLN A 186 5.79 6.92 -11.71
N PRO A 187 5.01 6.48 -12.73
CA PRO A 187 5.42 5.36 -13.57
C PRO A 187 6.79 5.64 -14.19
N SER A 188 7.71 4.68 -14.12
CA SER A 188 9.07 4.84 -14.64
C SER A 188 9.51 3.55 -15.32
N HIS A 189 10.05 3.66 -16.54
CA HIS A 189 10.65 2.52 -17.25
C HIS A 189 11.99 2.05 -16.70
N LYS A 190 12.59 2.84 -15.79
CA LYS A 190 13.95 2.58 -15.32
C LYS A 190 14.02 1.51 -14.22
N TYR A 191 12.92 0.83 -13.94
CA TYR A 191 12.97 -0.38 -13.16
C TYR A 191 13.39 -1.50 -14.11
N GLU A 192 14.71 -1.70 -14.26
CA GLU A 192 15.18 -3.05 -14.53
C GLU A 192 14.51 -3.93 -13.48
N TYR A 193 13.62 -4.81 -13.91
CA TYR A 193 12.79 -5.61 -13.02
C TYR A 193 13.67 -6.60 -12.22
N GLY A 194 14.33 -6.11 -11.16
CA GLY A 194 15.25 -6.90 -10.33
C GLY A 194 14.56 -8.13 -9.73
N TRP A 195 13.24 -8.06 -9.53
CA TRP A 195 12.46 -9.17 -9.00
C TRP A 195 11.93 -10.15 -10.04
N THR A 196 12.02 -9.90 -11.37
CA THR A 196 11.52 -10.88 -12.36
C THR A 196 12.24 -12.23 -12.26
N GLY A 197 13.53 -12.20 -11.89
CA GLY A 197 14.30 -13.40 -11.58
C GLY A 197 13.75 -14.19 -10.40
N CYS A 198 13.17 -13.53 -9.40
CA CYS A 198 12.64 -14.16 -8.18
C CYS A 198 11.15 -14.52 -8.30
N SER A 199 10.33 -13.61 -8.81
CA SER A 199 8.86 -13.72 -8.93
C SER A 199 8.39 -14.74 -9.97
N LEU A 200 9.25 -15.15 -10.91
CA LEU A 200 8.94 -16.19 -11.90
C LEU A 200 9.66 -17.51 -11.64
N LYS A 201 10.70 -17.54 -10.79
CA LYS A 201 11.41 -18.77 -10.37
C LYS A 201 10.92 -19.30 -9.02
N LEU A 202 9.63 -19.09 -8.75
CA LEU A 202 8.97 -19.53 -7.54
C LEU A 202 8.82 -21.07 -7.50
N ARG A 203 8.83 -21.64 -6.29
CA ARG A 203 8.74 -23.08 -6.07
C ARG A 203 7.35 -23.64 -6.40
N ASP A 204 7.30 -24.84 -6.96
CA ASP A 204 6.04 -25.51 -7.33
C ASP A 204 5.49 -26.42 -6.22
N ASP A 205 6.25 -26.64 -5.15
CA ASP A 205 5.79 -27.47 -4.04
C ASP A 205 4.69 -26.80 -3.18
N PRO A 206 3.81 -27.58 -2.52
CA PRO A 206 2.66 -27.04 -1.80
C PRO A 206 3.05 -26.11 -0.64
N PHE A 207 2.20 -25.12 -0.35
CA PHE A 207 2.41 -24.21 0.78
C PHE A 207 2.34 -24.95 2.12
N ILE A 208 3.20 -24.56 3.08
CA ILE A 208 3.15 -25.06 4.47
C ILE A 208 2.44 -24.09 5.43
N SER A 209 2.29 -22.83 5.04
CA SER A 209 1.69 -21.81 5.89
C SER A 209 1.05 -20.70 5.05
N VAL A 210 0.14 -19.95 5.69
CA VAL A 210 -0.51 -18.80 5.08
C VAL A 210 0.50 -17.68 4.77
N THR A 211 1.51 -17.48 5.62
CA THR A 211 2.62 -16.54 5.35
C THR A 211 3.38 -16.90 4.09
N GLU A 212 3.58 -18.19 3.80
CA GLU A 212 4.26 -18.61 2.58
C GLU A 212 3.42 -18.31 1.33
N ALA A 213 2.11 -18.60 1.39
CA ALA A 213 1.18 -18.25 0.32
C ALA A 213 1.16 -16.74 0.06
N TYR A 214 1.18 -15.96 1.13
CA TYR A 214 1.25 -14.51 1.10
C TYR A 214 2.52 -13.96 0.45
N PHE A 215 3.70 -14.45 0.84
CA PHE A 215 4.97 -14.00 0.26
C PHE A 215 5.02 -14.21 -1.25
N GLU A 216 4.52 -15.36 -1.68
CA GLU A 216 4.42 -15.68 -3.10
C GLU A 216 3.42 -14.77 -3.83
N MET A 217 2.25 -14.52 -3.23
CA MET A 217 1.24 -13.63 -3.81
C MET A 217 1.78 -12.21 -3.97
N GLU A 218 2.52 -11.68 -3.01
CA GLU A 218 3.04 -10.31 -3.09
C GLU A 218 4.06 -10.16 -4.22
N LEU A 219 4.95 -11.14 -4.42
CA LEU A 219 5.89 -11.14 -5.54
C LEU A 219 5.16 -11.11 -6.89
N ILE A 220 4.07 -11.89 -7.00
CA ILE A 220 3.22 -11.88 -8.20
C ILE A 220 2.51 -10.52 -8.32
N CYS A 221 1.92 -10.01 -7.23
CA CYS A 221 1.18 -8.74 -7.23
C CYS A 221 2.03 -7.56 -7.65
N ASN A 222 3.21 -7.44 -7.05
CA ASN A 222 4.15 -6.36 -7.29
C ASN A 222 4.51 -6.29 -8.78
N ALA A 223 4.98 -7.40 -9.35
CA ALA A 223 5.44 -7.44 -10.72
C ALA A 223 4.28 -7.36 -11.74
N ALA A 224 3.18 -8.10 -11.51
CA ALA A 224 2.05 -8.11 -12.43
C ALA A 224 1.38 -6.73 -12.51
N THR A 225 1.18 -6.04 -11.38
CA THR A 225 0.55 -4.72 -11.34
C THR A 225 1.37 -3.68 -12.10
N ASP A 226 2.70 -3.74 -12.00
CA ASP A 226 3.60 -2.84 -12.72
C ASP A 226 3.45 -3.00 -14.24
N ILE A 227 3.39 -4.24 -14.72
CA ILE A 227 3.27 -4.54 -16.16
C ILE A 227 1.89 -4.15 -16.72
N THR A 228 0.83 -4.42 -15.98
CA THR A 228 -0.55 -4.45 -16.51
C THR A 228 -1.37 -3.20 -16.22
N VAL A 229 -1.19 -2.59 -15.05
CA VAL A 229 -2.01 -1.46 -14.58
C VAL A 229 -1.19 -0.16 -14.57
N ARG A 230 0.11 -0.27 -14.83
CA ARG A 230 1.06 0.82 -14.92
C ARG A 230 1.94 0.70 -16.16
N PRO A 231 1.35 0.58 -17.36
CA PRO A 231 2.13 0.74 -18.57
C PRO A 231 2.56 2.21 -18.64
N GLY A 232 3.66 2.56 -17.96
CA GLY A 232 4.31 3.84 -18.15
C GLY A 232 4.85 3.85 -19.57
N PRO A 233 4.64 4.95 -20.30
CA PRO A 233 5.85 5.61 -20.75
C PRO A 233 5.91 7.11 -20.42
N LYS A 234 7.14 7.62 -20.40
CA LYS A 234 7.41 9.04 -20.66
C LYS A 234 7.03 9.43 -22.11
N SER A 235 6.78 8.44 -22.97
CA SER A 235 6.09 8.55 -24.26
C SER A 235 4.68 7.95 -24.14
N VAL A 236 3.82 8.14 -25.14
CA VAL A 236 2.43 7.63 -25.12
C VAL A 236 2.30 6.34 -25.94
N LYS A 237 3.41 5.88 -26.52
CA LYS A 237 3.41 4.84 -27.56
C LYS A 237 4.43 3.78 -27.19
N PHE A 238 3.94 2.65 -26.69
CA PHE A 238 4.74 1.42 -26.69
C PHE A 238 5.07 1.06 -28.13
N THR A 239 6.30 0.67 -28.36
CA THR A 239 6.67 -0.02 -29.58
C THR A 239 5.96 -1.38 -29.61
N PRO A 240 5.63 -1.93 -30.79
CA PRO A 240 5.04 -3.27 -30.89
C PRO A 240 5.87 -4.35 -30.17
N SER A 241 7.20 -4.20 -30.14
CA SER A 241 8.10 -5.10 -29.41
C SER A 241 7.90 -5.04 -27.89
N GLU A 242 7.69 -3.85 -27.32
CA GLU A 242 7.44 -3.70 -25.89
C GLU A 242 6.06 -4.25 -25.50
N ILE A 243 5.05 -4.06 -26.36
CA ILE A 243 3.73 -4.68 -26.17
C ILE A 243 3.86 -6.20 -26.16
N ALA A 244 4.55 -6.77 -27.16
CA ALA A 244 4.75 -8.22 -27.24
C ALA A 244 5.52 -8.78 -26.02
N GLY A 245 6.54 -8.06 -25.54
CA GLY A 245 7.28 -8.46 -24.33
C GLY A 245 6.43 -8.38 -23.06
N ALA A 246 5.62 -7.34 -22.90
CA ALA A 246 4.69 -7.21 -21.78
C ALA A 246 3.58 -8.28 -21.81
N GLU A 247 3.10 -8.63 -23.01
CA GLU A 247 2.14 -9.72 -23.23
C GLU A 247 2.72 -11.09 -22.87
N ASP A 248 3.94 -11.41 -23.31
CA ASP A 248 4.64 -12.64 -22.91
C ASP A 248 4.77 -12.74 -21.38
N LEU A 249 5.23 -11.66 -20.76
CA LEU A 249 5.42 -11.59 -19.33
C LEU A 249 4.10 -11.72 -18.56
N ARG A 250 3.02 -11.10 -19.05
CA ARG A 250 1.66 -11.27 -18.53
C ARG A 250 1.19 -12.72 -18.65
N GLY A 251 1.46 -13.37 -19.78
CA GLY A 251 1.20 -14.81 -19.98
C GLY A 251 1.91 -15.69 -18.96
N ARG A 252 3.18 -15.38 -18.64
CA ARG A 252 3.93 -16.08 -17.59
C ARG A 252 3.33 -15.87 -16.20
N TYR A 253 2.86 -14.66 -15.88
CA TYR A 253 2.15 -14.42 -14.62
C TYR A 253 0.76 -15.08 -14.56
N ARG A 254 0.04 -15.24 -15.68
CA ARG A 254 -1.19 -16.08 -15.74
C ARG A 254 -0.90 -17.50 -15.29
N ALA A 255 0.16 -18.09 -15.85
CA ALA A 255 0.58 -19.45 -15.50
C ALA A 255 0.99 -19.54 -14.02
N ARG A 256 1.76 -18.55 -13.52
CA ARG A 256 2.17 -18.52 -12.11
C ARG A 256 0.99 -18.36 -11.15
N LEU A 257 0.05 -17.47 -11.45
CA LEU A 257 -1.14 -17.26 -10.62
C LEU A 257 -2.03 -18.52 -10.59
N THR A 258 -2.15 -19.22 -11.72
CA THR A 258 -2.90 -20.48 -11.78
C THR A 258 -2.26 -21.55 -10.88
N LYS A 259 -0.92 -21.68 -10.91
CA LYS A 259 -0.20 -22.56 -9.98
C LYS A 259 -0.40 -22.15 -8.53
N TRP A 260 -0.28 -20.85 -8.23
CA TRP A 260 -0.51 -20.30 -6.90
C TRP A 260 -1.91 -20.67 -6.39
N GLN A 261 -2.95 -20.54 -7.21
CA GLN A 261 -4.32 -20.90 -6.85
C GLN A 261 -4.47 -22.39 -6.51
N GLY A 262 -3.84 -23.28 -7.28
CA GLY A 262 -3.85 -24.72 -6.97
C GLY A 262 -3.15 -25.04 -5.63
N LYS A 263 -2.00 -24.40 -5.37
CA LYS A 263 -1.28 -24.53 -4.10
C LYS A 263 -2.10 -23.98 -2.93
N PHE A 264 -2.74 -22.82 -3.12
CA PHE A 264 -3.56 -22.17 -2.10
C PHE A 264 -4.79 -23.02 -1.76
N GLY A 265 -5.50 -23.55 -2.76
CA GLY A 265 -6.63 -24.45 -2.54
C GLY A 265 -6.26 -25.73 -1.80
N SER A 266 -5.01 -26.20 -1.91
CA SER A 266 -4.50 -27.35 -1.14
C SER A 266 -4.15 -26.99 0.31
N LEU A 267 -3.83 -25.73 0.59
CA LEU A 267 -3.51 -25.23 1.93
C LEU A 267 -4.77 -24.99 2.77
N GLN A 268 -5.83 -24.43 2.16
CA GLN A 268 -7.05 -24.01 2.88
C GLN A 268 -7.65 -25.07 3.82
N PRO A 269 -7.76 -26.36 3.46
CA PRO A 269 -8.36 -27.37 4.34
C PRO A 269 -7.54 -27.64 5.61
N SER A 270 -6.26 -27.27 5.63
CA SER A 270 -5.36 -27.47 6.78
C SER A 270 -5.30 -26.28 7.74
N CYS A 271 -5.92 -25.16 7.37
CA CYS A 271 -5.91 -23.92 8.15
C CYS A 271 -7.01 -23.89 9.21
N GLY A 272 -6.73 -23.21 10.33
CA GLY A 272 -7.65 -23.06 11.45
C GLY A 272 -8.49 -21.77 11.39
N GLU A 273 -9.30 -21.52 12.43
CA GLU A 273 -10.06 -20.26 12.56
C GLU A 273 -9.15 -19.03 12.66
N ASP A 274 -7.96 -19.16 13.27
CA ASP A 274 -6.98 -18.06 13.39
C ASP A 274 -6.48 -17.57 12.01
N ASP A 275 -6.48 -18.44 11.00
CA ASP A 275 -6.03 -18.14 9.63
C ASP A 275 -7.13 -17.49 8.78
N LYS A 276 -8.39 -17.50 9.22
CA LYS A 276 -9.56 -17.16 8.41
C LYS A 276 -9.50 -15.77 7.79
N LEU A 277 -9.06 -14.77 8.57
CA LEU A 277 -8.88 -13.41 8.10
C LEU A 277 -7.79 -13.35 7.01
N ALA A 278 -6.65 -14.00 7.27
CA ALA A 278 -5.51 -14.04 6.37
C ALA A 278 -5.86 -14.74 5.03
N LEU A 279 -6.60 -15.84 5.10
CA LEU A 279 -7.13 -16.54 3.93
C LEU A 279 -8.06 -15.64 3.10
N ALA A 280 -9.02 -14.95 3.74
CA ALA A 280 -9.94 -14.06 3.03
C ALA A 280 -9.21 -12.90 2.34
N ILE A 281 -8.19 -12.32 2.99
CA ILE A 281 -7.32 -11.29 2.38
C ILE A 281 -6.60 -11.85 1.14
N LEU A 282 -6.03 -13.06 1.23
CA LEU A 282 -5.35 -13.69 0.09
C LEU A 282 -6.30 -14.04 -1.05
N GLU A 283 -7.53 -14.45 -0.76
CA GLU A 283 -8.56 -14.67 -1.77
C GLU A 283 -8.91 -13.38 -2.50
N LEU A 284 -9.09 -12.27 -1.77
CA LEU A 284 -9.34 -10.96 -2.37
C LEU A 284 -8.17 -10.53 -3.26
N ARG A 285 -6.94 -10.78 -2.82
CA ARG A 285 -5.74 -10.50 -3.61
C ARG A 285 -5.64 -11.35 -4.87
N ALA A 286 -5.92 -12.64 -4.75
CA ALA A 286 -5.94 -13.55 -5.89
C ALA A 286 -7.02 -13.17 -6.91
N ALA A 287 -8.19 -12.73 -6.42
CA ALA A 287 -9.26 -12.20 -7.25
C ALA A 287 -8.81 -10.95 -8.02
N MET A 288 -8.20 -9.99 -7.33
CA MET A 288 -7.66 -8.78 -7.93
C MET A 288 -6.64 -9.10 -9.03
N MET A 289 -5.67 -9.96 -8.72
CA MET A 289 -4.65 -10.36 -9.69
C MET A 289 -5.23 -11.12 -10.87
N ARG A 290 -6.22 -11.97 -10.64
CA ARG A 290 -6.89 -12.70 -11.73
C ARG A 290 -7.57 -11.72 -12.66
N THR A 291 -8.32 -10.74 -12.15
CA THR A 291 -8.94 -9.71 -12.98
C THR A 291 -7.88 -8.97 -13.79
N ILE A 292 -6.86 -8.43 -13.13
CA ILE A 292 -5.83 -7.61 -13.79
C ILE A 292 -5.06 -8.37 -14.89
N VAL A 293 -4.67 -9.61 -14.62
CA VAL A 293 -3.77 -10.36 -15.49
C VAL A 293 -4.52 -11.07 -16.63
N PHE A 294 -5.80 -11.40 -16.44
CA PHE A 294 -6.61 -12.10 -17.46
C PHE A 294 -7.44 -11.17 -18.34
N THR A 295 -7.59 -9.88 -18.00
CA THR A 295 -8.24 -8.91 -18.89
C THR A 295 -7.44 -8.73 -20.17
N GLU A 296 -8.11 -8.93 -21.31
CA GLU A 296 -7.57 -8.65 -22.63
C GLU A 296 -7.47 -7.15 -22.87
N ASP A 297 -6.53 -6.72 -23.70
CA ASP A 297 -6.30 -5.30 -24.01
C ASP A 297 -5.97 -4.39 -22.81
N ALA A 298 -5.60 -4.95 -21.64
CA ALA A 298 -5.18 -4.18 -20.47
C ALA A 298 -3.92 -3.32 -20.71
N LEU A 299 -3.15 -3.61 -21.76
CA LEU A 299 -1.97 -2.84 -22.16
C LEU A 299 -2.30 -1.72 -23.17
N ALA A 300 -3.55 -1.64 -23.64
CA ALA A 300 -3.97 -0.54 -24.50
C ALA A 300 -4.07 0.75 -23.68
N VAL A 301 -3.90 1.90 -24.35
CA VAL A 301 -4.14 3.23 -23.74
C VAL A 301 -5.63 3.41 -23.38
N SER A 302 -6.51 2.64 -24.03
CA SER A 302 -7.94 2.67 -23.75
C SER A 302 -8.25 1.97 -22.43
N GLU A 303 -8.93 2.68 -21.54
CA GLU A 303 -9.34 2.19 -20.22
C GLU A 303 -10.72 1.50 -20.27
N LEU A 304 -11.19 1.16 -21.48
CA LEU A 304 -12.49 0.52 -21.73
C LEU A 304 -12.49 -0.98 -21.47
N CYS A 305 -11.34 -1.66 -21.55
CA CYS A 305 -11.25 -3.10 -21.39
C CYS A 305 -11.79 -3.58 -20.02
N TRP A 306 -11.63 -2.74 -18.98
CA TRP A 306 -12.10 -2.99 -17.61
C TRP A 306 -13.62 -3.07 -17.45
N ASP A 307 -14.40 -2.61 -18.43
CA ASP A 307 -15.85 -2.69 -18.40
C ASP A 307 -16.37 -4.12 -18.28
N SER A 308 -15.67 -5.05 -18.94
CA SER A 308 -15.95 -6.48 -18.91
C SER A 308 -15.84 -7.06 -17.50
N CYS A 309 -15.09 -6.39 -16.62
CA CYS A 309 -14.77 -6.83 -15.26
C CYS A 309 -15.71 -6.26 -14.20
N THR A 310 -16.78 -5.55 -14.59
CA THR A 310 -17.69 -4.89 -13.63
C THR A 310 -18.28 -5.86 -12.61
N ALA A 311 -18.65 -7.07 -13.04
CA ALA A 311 -19.18 -8.11 -12.15
C ALA A 311 -18.11 -8.61 -11.16
N GLU A 312 -16.89 -8.88 -11.64
CA GLU A 312 -15.75 -9.25 -10.80
C GLU A 312 -15.40 -8.16 -9.78
N PHE A 313 -15.42 -6.88 -10.18
CA PHE A 313 -15.21 -5.77 -9.26
C PHE A 313 -16.30 -5.75 -8.17
N ALA A 314 -17.57 -5.89 -8.53
CA ALA A 314 -18.67 -5.97 -7.56
C ALA A 314 -18.52 -7.18 -6.61
N ARG A 315 -18.04 -8.32 -7.11
CA ARG A 315 -17.73 -9.49 -6.28
C ARG A 315 -16.62 -9.20 -5.27
N MET A 316 -15.56 -8.52 -5.69
CA MET A 316 -14.47 -8.10 -4.79
C MET A 316 -14.92 -7.09 -3.73
N ILE A 317 -15.89 -6.22 -4.04
CA ILE A 317 -16.55 -5.37 -3.03
C ILE A 317 -17.23 -6.21 -1.96
N GLY A 318 -17.94 -7.27 -2.34
CA GLY A 318 -18.53 -8.23 -1.39
C GLY A 318 -17.48 -8.87 -0.48
N MET A 319 -16.40 -9.39 -1.06
CA MET A 319 -15.29 -9.99 -0.29
C MET A 319 -14.65 -8.98 0.67
N ALA A 320 -14.40 -7.74 0.22
CA ALA A 320 -13.85 -6.69 1.07
C ALA A 320 -14.78 -6.32 2.23
N LYS A 321 -16.10 -6.28 1.98
CA LYS A 321 -17.13 -6.07 3.01
C LYS A 321 -17.09 -7.18 4.07
N ASP A 322 -16.97 -8.43 3.66
CA ASP A 322 -16.88 -9.58 4.58
C ASP A 322 -15.61 -9.51 5.44
N ILE A 323 -14.47 -9.15 4.85
CA ILE A 323 -13.21 -8.92 5.57
C ILE A 323 -13.35 -7.80 6.61
N LEU A 324 -13.98 -6.68 6.24
CA LEU A 324 -14.22 -5.58 7.16
C LEU A 324 -15.17 -5.99 8.30
N ALA A 325 -16.21 -6.78 8.01
CA ALA A 325 -17.11 -7.32 9.03
C ALA A 325 -16.36 -8.21 10.04
N MET A 326 -15.47 -9.11 9.57
CA MET A 326 -14.60 -9.91 10.45
C MET A 326 -13.75 -9.04 11.38
N ARG A 327 -13.21 -7.92 10.86
CA ARG A 327 -12.38 -7.00 11.65
C ARG A 327 -13.17 -6.19 12.66
N TYR A 328 -14.38 -5.72 12.31
CA TYR A 328 -15.28 -5.07 13.27
C TYR A 328 -15.64 -6.01 14.42
N ALA A 329 -15.93 -7.28 14.11
CA ALA A 329 -16.20 -8.30 15.12
C ALA A 329 -15.00 -8.50 16.07
N ALA A 330 -13.78 -8.55 15.54
CA ALA A 330 -12.56 -8.71 16.33
C ALA A 330 -12.26 -7.52 17.26
N THR A 331 -12.62 -6.29 16.87
CA THR A 331 -12.40 -5.09 17.69
C THR A 331 -13.53 -4.80 18.68
N GLY A 332 -14.68 -5.50 18.55
CA GLY A 332 -15.90 -5.20 19.29
C GLY A 332 -16.54 -3.86 18.93
N GLN A 333 -16.10 -3.22 17.83
CA GLN A 333 -16.69 -1.98 17.33
C GLN A 333 -17.94 -2.27 16.50
N ASN A 334 -18.97 -1.45 16.64
CA ASN A 334 -20.19 -1.60 15.85
C ASN A 334 -20.02 -0.94 14.47
N ALA A 335 -19.96 -1.77 13.42
CA ALA A 335 -19.88 -1.35 12.02
C ALA A 335 -21.05 -0.47 11.54
N ASN A 336 -22.16 -0.44 12.31
CA ASN A 336 -23.40 0.23 11.99
C ASN A 336 -23.75 1.36 12.97
N ALA A 337 -22.87 1.69 13.92
CA ALA A 337 -23.12 2.79 14.84
C ALA A 337 -22.89 4.15 14.14
N PRO A 338 -23.79 5.13 14.32
CA PRO A 338 -23.58 6.47 13.78
C PRO A 338 -22.32 7.11 14.39
N PRO A 339 -21.61 7.96 13.63
CA PRO A 339 -20.36 8.55 14.09
C PRO A 339 -20.60 9.37 15.37
N ALA A 340 -19.75 9.15 16.37
CA ALA A 340 -19.80 9.96 17.59
C ALA A 340 -19.58 11.44 17.22
N ARG A 341 -20.54 12.29 17.60
CA ARG A 341 -20.62 13.74 17.27
C ARG A 341 -19.40 14.58 17.70
N LYS A 342 -18.48 14.01 18.48
CA LYS A 342 -17.19 14.60 18.83
C LYS A 342 -16.11 13.51 18.77
N PRO A 343 -15.01 13.72 18.03
CA PRO A 343 -13.90 12.79 18.06
C PRO A 343 -13.31 12.81 19.47
N SER A 344 -13.28 11.65 20.13
CA SER A 344 -12.34 11.50 21.24
C SER A 344 -10.93 11.64 20.68
N HIS A 345 -9.97 12.12 21.48
CA HIS A 345 -8.55 12.20 21.09
C HIS A 345 -7.96 10.86 20.57
N ARG A 346 -8.66 9.72 20.77
CA ARG A 346 -8.32 8.41 20.19
C ARG A 346 -8.47 8.33 18.67
N SER A 347 -9.31 9.18 18.04
CA SER A 347 -9.61 9.15 16.60
C SER A 347 -8.49 9.66 15.68
N ARG A 348 -7.39 10.19 16.24
CA ARG A 348 -6.26 10.74 15.47
C ARG A 348 -5.05 9.81 15.37
N ARG A 349 -5.16 8.60 15.91
CA ARG A 349 -4.02 7.69 16.09
C ARG A 349 -3.80 6.87 14.82
N ARG A 350 -2.71 7.13 14.10
CA ARG A 350 -2.41 6.40 12.86
C ARG A 350 -1.96 4.98 13.17
N THR A 351 -2.32 4.04 12.31
CA THR A 351 -1.88 2.64 12.39
C THR A 351 -0.70 2.41 11.44
N LEU A 352 0.26 1.60 11.86
CA LEU A 352 1.47 1.21 11.16
C LEU A 352 1.36 -0.25 10.65
N ALA A 353 0.32 -0.53 9.86
CA ALA A 353 0.18 -1.83 9.21
C ALA A 353 0.90 -1.80 7.86
N ILE A 354 1.78 -2.78 7.62
CA ILE A 354 2.53 -2.89 6.35
C ILE A 354 1.99 -4.01 5.48
N GLY A 355 1.38 -5.04 6.07
CA GLY A 355 0.75 -6.13 5.33
C GLY A 355 -0.39 -5.66 4.40
N PRO A 356 -0.66 -6.37 3.29
CA PRO A 356 -1.74 -6.04 2.38
C PRO A 356 -3.08 -6.19 3.09
N MET A 357 -3.95 -5.20 2.93
CA MET A 357 -5.35 -5.26 3.37
C MET A 357 -6.27 -5.11 2.16
N VAL A 358 -7.54 -4.76 2.41
CA VAL A 358 -8.55 -4.48 1.39
C VAL A 358 -8.27 -3.19 0.61
N ASN A 359 -7.50 -2.27 1.19
CA ASN A 359 -7.33 -0.90 0.70
C ASN A 359 -6.77 -0.79 -0.72
N GLU A 360 -5.71 -1.53 -1.06
CA GLU A 360 -5.12 -1.48 -2.42
C GLU A 360 -6.09 -2.03 -3.47
N THR A 361 -6.83 -3.09 -3.14
CA THR A 361 -7.84 -3.65 -4.05
C THR A 361 -9.00 -2.69 -4.27
N LEU A 362 -9.51 -2.08 -3.20
CA LEU A 362 -10.57 -1.09 -3.29
C LEU A 362 -10.11 0.14 -4.08
N TYR A 363 -8.90 0.64 -3.83
CA TYR A 363 -8.33 1.74 -4.60
C TYR A 363 -8.21 1.42 -6.09
N LEU A 364 -7.76 0.21 -6.41
CA LEU A 364 -7.67 -0.26 -7.79
C LEU A 364 -9.05 -0.35 -8.46
N ILE A 365 -10.08 -0.80 -7.74
CA ILE A 365 -11.47 -0.78 -8.23
C ILE A 365 -11.92 0.66 -8.52
N VAL A 366 -11.66 1.61 -7.61
CA VAL A 366 -11.99 3.03 -7.80
C VAL A 366 -11.33 3.60 -9.05
N ARG A 367 -10.10 3.18 -9.33
CA ARG A 367 -9.32 3.64 -10.50
C ARG A 367 -9.78 2.99 -11.80
N LEU A 368 -10.00 1.67 -11.83
CA LEU A 368 -10.21 0.91 -13.07
C LEU A 368 -11.69 0.78 -13.48
N CYS A 369 -12.60 0.64 -12.52
CA CYS A 369 -14.02 0.48 -12.82
C CYS A 369 -14.66 1.81 -13.26
N ARG A 370 -15.48 1.78 -14.31
CA ARG A 370 -16.26 2.95 -14.77
C ARG A 370 -17.67 3.04 -14.18
N ASP A 371 -18.12 1.99 -13.50
CA ASP A 371 -19.46 1.97 -12.92
C ASP A 371 -19.51 2.87 -11.67
N PRO A 372 -20.28 3.96 -11.68
CA PRO A 372 -20.26 4.94 -10.61
C PRO A 372 -20.76 4.37 -9.28
N VAL A 373 -21.63 3.34 -9.29
CA VAL A 373 -22.14 2.70 -8.08
C VAL A 373 -21.05 1.85 -7.46
N VAL A 374 -20.36 1.02 -8.25
CA VAL A 374 -19.26 0.17 -7.76
C VAL A 374 -18.12 1.02 -7.19
N ARG A 375 -17.76 2.12 -7.86
CA ARG A 375 -16.71 3.04 -7.37
C ARG A 375 -17.05 3.69 -6.04
N ARG A 376 -18.27 4.19 -5.87
CA ARG A 376 -18.70 4.82 -4.61
C ARG A 376 -18.75 3.81 -3.47
N ARG A 377 -19.20 2.58 -3.72
CA ARG A 377 -19.14 1.48 -2.74
C ARG A 377 -17.69 1.17 -2.34
N ALA A 378 -16.76 1.15 -3.30
CA ALA A 378 -15.34 0.97 -3.01
C ALA A 378 -14.75 2.08 -2.12
N LEU A 379 -15.08 3.35 -2.41
CA LEU A 379 -14.70 4.50 -1.56
C LEU A 379 -15.30 4.42 -0.16
N ALA A 380 -16.56 4.00 -0.03
CA ALA A 380 -17.20 3.82 1.26
C ALA A 380 -16.52 2.73 2.09
N LEU A 381 -16.15 1.59 1.47
CA LEU A 381 -15.38 0.54 2.15
C LEU A 381 -13.95 0.97 2.50
N LEU A 382 -13.31 1.82 1.70
CA LEU A 382 -12.03 2.42 2.07
C LEU A 382 -12.14 3.28 3.33
N ALA A 383 -13.25 4.03 3.48
CA ALA A 383 -13.51 4.80 4.68
C ALA A 383 -13.68 3.91 5.92
N HIS A 384 -14.33 2.74 5.78
CA HIS A 384 -14.39 1.72 6.84
C HIS A 384 -13.01 1.15 7.19
N ASP A 385 -12.19 0.82 6.18
CA ASP A 385 -10.83 0.34 6.39
C ASP A 385 -10.01 1.36 7.19
N PHE A 386 -10.08 2.64 6.80
CA PHE A 386 -9.44 3.75 7.50
C PHE A 386 -9.98 3.92 8.93
N HIS A 387 -11.28 3.76 9.15
CA HIS A 387 -11.87 3.85 10.48
C HIS A 387 -11.34 2.76 11.43
N LEU A 388 -11.29 1.52 10.96
CA LEU A 388 -10.74 0.39 11.72
C LEU A 388 -9.24 0.50 11.95
N SER A 389 -8.51 1.00 10.95
CA SER A 389 -7.06 1.11 10.96
C SER A 389 -6.64 2.37 10.19
N PRO A 390 -6.41 3.49 10.88
CA PRO A 390 -6.09 4.77 10.25
C PRO A 390 -4.68 4.79 9.63
N GLY A 391 -4.47 4.10 8.52
CA GLY A 391 -3.23 4.08 7.75
C GLY A 391 -3.05 5.32 6.89
N ILE A 392 -1.79 5.77 6.74
CA ILE A 392 -1.46 6.90 5.84
C ILE A 392 -1.73 6.51 4.38
N ASP A 393 -1.41 5.28 4.01
CA ASP A 393 -1.65 4.70 2.69
C ASP A 393 -3.15 4.64 2.37
N THR A 394 -3.99 4.11 3.27
CA THR A 394 -5.46 4.10 3.06
C THR A 394 -6.01 5.52 2.92
N LEU A 395 -5.54 6.46 3.75
CA LEU A 395 -5.94 7.87 3.65
C LEU A 395 -5.58 8.47 2.29
N LEU A 396 -4.36 8.24 1.82
CA LEU A 396 -3.92 8.66 0.49
C LEU A 396 -4.80 8.05 -0.60
N TYR A 397 -5.09 6.75 -0.53
CA TYR A 397 -5.95 6.06 -1.51
C TYR A 397 -7.37 6.60 -1.56
N ILE A 398 -7.95 6.97 -0.42
CA ILE A 398 -9.25 7.65 -0.37
C ILE A 398 -9.20 8.96 -1.13
N HIS A 399 -8.26 9.85 -0.77
CA HIS A 399 -8.17 11.18 -1.37
C HIS A 399 -7.78 11.14 -2.84
N MET A 400 -6.87 10.25 -3.22
CA MET A 400 -6.50 10.02 -4.61
C MET A 400 -7.68 9.45 -5.40
N GLY A 401 -8.35 8.43 -4.87
CA GLY A 401 -9.48 7.77 -5.51
C GLY A 401 -10.66 8.73 -5.73
N ASP A 402 -10.99 9.55 -4.72
CA ASP A 402 -12.06 10.54 -4.84
C ASP A 402 -11.69 11.67 -5.81
N ALA A 403 -10.44 12.15 -5.79
CA ALA A 403 -9.97 13.16 -6.73
C ALA A 403 -9.96 12.66 -8.18
N ILE A 404 -9.52 11.42 -8.41
CA ILE A 404 -9.56 10.78 -9.74
C ILE A 404 -11.01 10.63 -10.18
N ARG A 405 -11.90 10.10 -9.33
CA ARG A 405 -13.33 9.97 -9.63
C ARG A 405 -13.95 11.31 -9.99
N ALA A 406 -13.75 12.34 -9.17
CA ALA A 406 -14.27 13.68 -9.39
C ALA A 406 -13.71 14.32 -10.67
N GLU A 407 -12.46 14.02 -11.03
CA GLU A 407 -11.87 14.47 -12.29
C GLU A 407 -12.57 13.85 -13.50
N GLU A 408 -12.75 12.53 -13.49
CA GLU A 408 -13.39 11.79 -14.57
C GLU A 408 -14.90 12.11 -14.69
N GLU A 409 -15.57 12.36 -13.55
CA GLU A 409 -17.01 12.65 -13.45
C GLU A 409 -17.33 14.15 -13.54
N ARG A 410 -16.33 15.03 -13.63
CA ARG A 410 -16.49 16.49 -13.58
C ARG A 410 -17.54 17.04 -14.54
N GLU A 411 -17.53 16.60 -15.79
CA GLU A 411 -18.49 17.05 -16.80
C GLU A 411 -19.92 16.58 -16.50
N TRP A 412 -20.07 15.42 -15.86
CA TRP A 412 -21.35 14.88 -15.45
C TRP A 412 -21.94 15.71 -14.31
N ASP A 413 -21.16 15.93 -13.25
CA ASP A 413 -21.58 16.68 -12.06
C ASP A 413 -21.98 18.11 -12.42
N THR A 414 -21.21 18.76 -13.29
CA THR A 414 -21.50 20.13 -13.76
C THR A 414 -22.85 20.22 -14.48
N LYS A 415 -23.20 19.22 -15.31
CA LYS A 415 -24.50 19.21 -16.00
C LYS A 415 -25.67 18.88 -15.08
N GLN A 416 -25.50 17.98 -14.11
CA GLN A 416 -26.55 17.72 -13.12
C GLN A 416 -26.88 18.96 -12.29
N GLN A 417 -25.85 19.71 -11.86
CA GLN A 417 -26.03 20.98 -11.15
C GLN A 417 -26.71 22.05 -12.03
N GLN A 418 -26.32 22.16 -13.31
CA GLN A 418 -26.98 23.05 -14.26
C GLN A 418 -28.44 22.68 -14.49
N GLN A 419 -28.77 21.39 -14.65
CA GLN A 419 -30.15 20.92 -14.81
C GLN A 419 -31.00 21.19 -13.57
N GLN A 420 -30.44 20.97 -12.36
CA GLN A 420 -31.14 21.28 -11.10
C GLN A 420 -31.36 22.78 -10.90
N GLN A 421 -30.38 23.63 -11.24
CA GLN A 421 -30.56 25.10 -11.22
C GLN A 421 -31.56 25.57 -12.29
N GLN A 422 -31.59 24.92 -13.45
CA GLN A 422 -32.50 25.27 -14.55
C GLN A 422 -33.94 24.84 -14.25
N GLN A 423 -34.16 23.74 -13.53
CA GLN A 423 -35.46 23.34 -13.00
C GLN A 423 -35.95 24.23 -11.85
N GLN A 424 -35.03 24.90 -11.13
CA GLN A 424 -35.37 25.93 -10.14
C GLN A 424 -35.64 27.31 -10.76
N LEU A 425 -35.27 27.51 -12.03
CA LEU A 425 -35.42 28.75 -12.79
C LEU A 425 -36.27 28.51 -14.06
N GLU A 426 -37.44 27.88 -13.91
CA GLU A 426 -38.38 27.78 -15.03
C GLU A 426 -39.02 29.15 -15.31
N GLY A 427 -38.48 29.84 -16.31
CA GLY A 427 -39.04 31.09 -16.79
C GLY A 427 -38.18 31.89 -17.77
N LYS A 428 -37.34 31.26 -18.61
CA LYS A 428 -36.94 31.79 -19.94
C LYS A 428 -35.97 30.83 -20.62
N GLY A 429 -36.39 30.33 -21.78
CA GLY A 429 -35.58 29.49 -22.64
C GLY A 429 -34.32 30.21 -23.10
N ILE A 430 -33.17 29.65 -22.75
CA ILE A 430 -31.89 29.95 -23.39
C ILE A 430 -31.27 28.60 -23.76
N VAL A 431 -30.97 28.44 -25.04
CA VAL A 431 -30.29 27.29 -25.63
C VAL A 431 -28.90 27.18 -25.01
N GLY A 432 -28.70 26.16 -24.17
CA GLY A 432 -27.44 25.90 -23.49
C GLY A 432 -26.37 25.35 -24.44
N SER A 433 -25.20 25.98 -24.38
CA SER A 433 -23.94 25.54 -24.98
C SER A 433 -23.73 24.03 -24.85
N SER A 434 -23.52 23.36 -25.99
CA SER A 434 -23.22 21.94 -26.07
C SER A 434 -21.84 21.65 -25.48
N SER A 435 -21.75 20.94 -24.35
CA SER A 435 -20.48 20.26 -24.04
C SER A 435 -20.18 19.23 -25.15
N PRO A 436 -18.93 19.15 -25.63
CA PRO A 436 -18.57 18.35 -26.81
C PRO A 436 -18.57 16.84 -26.54
N CYS A 437 -18.54 16.39 -25.29
CA CYS A 437 -18.56 14.96 -24.96
C CYS A 437 -19.99 14.37 -24.92
N GLY A 438 -20.20 13.27 -25.66
CA GLY A 438 -21.44 12.48 -25.62
C GLY A 438 -21.68 11.72 -24.29
N CYS A 439 -20.67 11.58 -23.45
CA CYS A 439 -20.74 10.94 -22.12
C CYS A 439 -21.75 11.63 -21.20
N SER A 440 -21.77 12.96 -21.23
CA SER A 440 -22.60 13.81 -20.38
C SER A 440 -24.08 13.79 -20.77
N ARG A 441 -24.45 13.08 -21.87
CA ARG A 441 -25.84 12.87 -22.31
C ARG A 441 -26.44 11.53 -21.87
N ARG A 442 -25.61 10.48 -21.72
CA ARG A 442 -26.08 9.11 -21.49
C ARG A 442 -26.15 8.71 -20.01
N GLN A 443 -25.42 9.40 -19.13
CA GLN A 443 -25.43 9.18 -17.67
C GLN A 443 -25.31 7.70 -17.25
N THR A 444 -24.52 6.90 -17.97
CA THR A 444 -24.28 5.47 -17.63
C THR A 444 -22.82 5.17 -17.34
N ARG A 445 -21.90 5.58 -18.22
CA ARG A 445 -20.44 5.43 -18.05
C ARG A 445 -19.68 6.64 -18.61
N ILE A 446 -18.57 6.98 -17.96
CA ILE A 446 -17.65 8.05 -18.38
C ILE A 446 -16.95 7.61 -19.69
N CYS A 447 -16.79 8.50 -20.69
CA CYS A 447 -16.11 8.12 -21.93
C CYS A 447 -14.61 7.84 -21.71
N ASP A 448 -13.98 7.15 -22.66
CA ASP A 448 -12.55 6.84 -22.59
C ASP A 448 -11.68 8.09 -22.47
N GLY A 449 -12.00 9.15 -23.23
CA GLY A 449 -11.22 10.40 -23.23
C GLY A 449 -11.08 11.08 -21.86
N HIS A 450 -12.09 10.96 -20.99
CA HIS A 450 -12.05 11.54 -19.65
C HIS A 450 -11.43 10.61 -18.61
N ARG A 451 -11.13 9.35 -18.94
CA ARG A 451 -10.50 8.42 -17.99
C ARG A 451 -9.10 8.86 -17.67
N VAL A 452 -8.75 8.81 -16.38
CA VAL A 452 -7.39 9.05 -15.90
C VAL A 452 -6.56 7.79 -16.15
N CYS A 453 -5.72 7.82 -17.18
CA CYS A 453 -4.82 6.71 -17.51
C CYS A 453 -3.49 6.79 -16.74
N SER A 454 -3.12 7.98 -16.22
CA SER A 454 -1.89 8.14 -15.43
C SER A 454 -2.05 9.11 -14.27
N SER A 455 -1.43 8.77 -13.13
CA SER A 455 -1.46 9.57 -11.91
C SER A 455 -0.20 9.39 -11.08
N CYS A 456 0.24 10.42 -10.38
CA CYS A 456 1.31 10.35 -9.37
C CYS A 456 1.15 11.43 -8.31
N LEU A 457 1.73 11.22 -7.12
CA LEU A 457 1.85 12.29 -6.13
C LEU A 457 3.14 13.08 -6.31
N ASP A 458 3.03 14.38 -6.10
CA ASP A 458 4.11 15.36 -6.07
C ASP A 458 4.08 16.12 -4.74
N CYS A 459 5.25 16.48 -4.23
CA CYS A 459 5.47 17.16 -2.94
C CYS A 459 4.60 16.66 -1.75
N PRO A 460 4.51 15.34 -1.49
CA PRO A 460 3.67 14.87 -0.40
C PRO A 460 4.31 15.17 0.97
N THR A 461 3.53 15.79 1.85
CA THR A 461 3.84 16.05 3.26
C THR A 461 2.98 15.16 4.15
N ARG A 462 3.14 15.25 5.49
CA ARG A 462 2.31 14.48 6.43
C ARG A 462 0.78 14.68 6.29
N ASN A 463 0.34 15.83 5.77
CA ASN A 463 -1.07 16.25 5.77
C ASN A 463 -1.57 16.78 4.42
N SER A 464 -0.72 16.88 3.41
CA SER A 464 -1.08 17.37 2.09
C SER A 464 -0.22 16.76 1.00
N ALA A 465 -0.72 16.71 -0.23
CA ALA A 465 0.05 16.33 -1.41
C ALA A 465 -0.52 17.05 -2.64
N VAL A 466 0.19 16.99 -3.76
CA VAL A 466 -0.36 17.38 -5.06
C VAL A 466 -0.50 16.13 -5.91
N LEU A 467 -1.74 15.77 -6.27
CA LEU A 467 -2.01 14.71 -7.22
C LEU A 467 -1.89 15.26 -8.63
N CYS A 468 -0.92 14.75 -9.39
CA CYS A 468 -0.79 15.01 -10.80
C CYS A 468 -1.52 13.91 -11.57
N VAL A 469 -2.45 14.29 -12.45
CA VAL A 469 -3.21 13.34 -13.29
C VAL A 469 -3.14 13.70 -14.77
N LYS A 470 -3.28 12.68 -15.61
CA LYS A 470 -3.46 12.79 -17.06
C LYS A 470 -4.61 11.90 -17.50
N THR A 471 -5.52 12.48 -18.28
CA THR A 471 -6.58 11.73 -18.95
C THR A 471 -6.12 11.21 -20.30
N VAL A 472 -6.83 10.22 -20.86
CA VAL A 472 -6.58 9.69 -22.21
C VAL A 472 -6.61 10.80 -23.26
N GLU A 473 -7.55 11.75 -23.15
CA GLU A 473 -7.63 12.89 -24.06
C GLU A 473 -6.44 13.84 -23.92
N CYS A 474 -6.01 14.16 -22.70
CA CYS A 474 -4.82 14.97 -22.48
C CYS A 474 -3.58 14.29 -23.06
N VAL A 475 -3.46 12.97 -22.91
CA VAL A 475 -2.38 12.16 -23.45
C VAL A 475 -2.36 12.21 -24.98
N ASN A 476 -3.52 12.06 -25.63
CA ASN A 476 -3.63 12.12 -27.10
C ASN A 476 -3.31 13.50 -27.70
N ARG A 477 -3.40 14.57 -26.89
CA ARG A 477 -3.17 15.96 -27.31
C ARG A 477 -1.86 16.55 -26.81
N ASP A 478 -0.95 15.73 -26.27
CA ASP A 478 0.29 16.17 -25.61
C ASP A 478 0.07 17.25 -24.53
N GLY A 479 -1.06 17.15 -23.82
CA GLY A 479 -1.48 18.06 -22.77
C GLY A 479 -0.61 17.98 -21.51
N ALA A 480 -0.54 19.11 -20.80
CA ALA A 480 0.14 19.21 -19.51
C ALA A 480 -0.54 18.35 -18.42
N TRP A 481 0.22 17.99 -17.40
CA TRP A 481 -0.33 17.32 -16.20
C TRP A 481 -1.27 18.26 -15.47
N ARG A 482 -2.47 17.78 -15.12
CA ARG A 482 -3.36 18.49 -14.22
C ARG A 482 -2.91 18.27 -12.79
N ARG A 483 -2.81 19.34 -12.00
CA ARG A 483 -2.39 19.31 -10.60
C ARG A 483 -3.60 19.54 -9.69
N ILE A 484 -3.86 18.61 -8.78
CA ILE A 484 -4.99 18.63 -7.85
C ILE A 484 -4.43 18.62 -6.43
N PRO A 485 -4.57 19.72 -5.67
CA PRO A 485 -4.19 19.76 -4.26
C PRO A 485 -5.02 18.77 -3.44
N LEU A 486 -4.36 17.94 -2.65
CA LEU A 486 -4.98 17.04 -1.68
C LEU A 486 -4.68 17.56 -0.27
N HIS A 487 -5.72 17.73 0.54
CA HIS A 487 -5.62 18.13 1.95
C HIS A 487 -6.30 17.09 2.82
N TYR A 488 -5.53 16.45 3.70
CA TYR A 488 -6.00 15.29 4.47
C TYR A 488 -5.58 15.32 5.95
N GLY A 489 -5.22 16.50 6.47
CA GLY A 489 -4.86 16.69 7.88
C GLY A 489 -6.00 16.45 8.89
N SER A 490 -7.25 16.41 8.44
CA SER A 490 -8.44 16.23 9.29
C SER A 490 -9.53 15.42 8.61
N TYR A 491 -9.18 14.27 8.03
CA TYR A 491 -10.17 13.39 7.44
C TYR A 491 -11.02 12.70 8.52
N ASN A 492 -12.33 12.93 8.47
CA ASN A 492 -13.31 12.31 9.34
C ASN A 492 -14.51 11.88 8.48
N PRO A 493 -14.53 10.64 7.95
CA PRO A 493 -15.61 10.21 7.08
C PRO A 493 -16.91 10.05 7.86
N GLU A 494 -18.00 10.56 7.30
CA GLU A 494 -19.33 10.06 7.66
C GLU A 494 -19.47 8.66 7.06
N LEU A 495 -19.49 7.64 7.92
CA LEU A 495 -19.57 6.25 7.48
C LEU A 495 -21.02 5.89 7.16
N THR A 496 -21.27 5.47 5.93
CA THR A 496 -22.48 4.73 5.58
C THR A 496 -22.49 3.40 6.34
N PRO A 497 -23.61 2.95 6.93
CA PRO A 497 -23.66 1.66 7.60
C PRO A 497 -23.23 0.52 6.67
N LEU A 498 -22.41 -0.40 7.18
CA LEU A 498 -21.79 -1.44 6.35
C LEU A 498 -22.83 -2.33 5.65
N PHE A 499 -24.02 -2.53 6.23
CA PHE A 499 -25.09 -3.31 5.60
C PHE A 499 -25.73 -2.62 4.37
N GLU A 500 -25.65 -1.29 4.27
CA GLU A 500 -26.20 -0.49 3.16
C GLU A 500 -25.25 -0.41 1.95
N ILE A 501 -23.96 -0.72 2.15
CA ILE A 501 -22.93 -0.81 1.12
C ILE A 501 -22.96 -2.20 0.47
#